data_AF-A0A327M4L1-F1
#
_entry.id   AF-A0A327M4L1-F1
#
_cell.length_a   1.000
_cell.length_b   1.000
_cell.length_c   1.000
_cell.angle_alpha   90.00
_cell.angle_beta   90.00
_cell.angle_gamma   90.00
#
_symmetry.space_group_name_H-M   'P 1'
#
loop_
_entity.id
_entity.type
_entity.pdbx_description
1 polymer ?
#
loop_
_entity_poly.entity_id
_entity_poly.type
_entity_poly.pdbx_seq_one_letter_code
_entity_poly.pdbx_strand_id
1 'polypeptide(L)'
;MTQATTSLDVAAPVAPLGLLWSQAVSARYLDARERGLSHRQALGEAGGLLSVFVPSLSPREARAQAEALMCQSGPLRLRPPARTA
;
A
#
# COMPACT_ATOMS: atom_id res chain seq x y z
N MET A 1 -13.98 -45.56 16.95
CA MET A 1 -12.87 -44.89 16.26
C MET A 1 -13.45 -43.68 15.54
N THR A 2 -13.22 -42.47 16.04
CA THR A 2 -13.87 -41.24 15.55
C THR A 2 -12.81 -40.41 14.82
N GLN A 3 -12.88 -40.34 13.50
CA GLN A 3 -12.00 -39.46 12.73
C GLN A 3 -12.52 -38.02 12.85
N ALA A 4 -11.70 -37.16 13.43
CA ALA A 4 -11.92 -35.72 13.44
C ALA A 4 -11.64 -35.18 12.04
N THR A 5 -12.70 -34.87 11.31
CA THR A 5 -12.65 -34.14 10.04
C THR A 5 -12.05 -32.76 10.31
N THR A 6 -10.78 -32.57 9.97
CA THR A 6 -10.11 -31.29 10.12
C THR A 6 -10.46 -30.44 8.91
N SER A 7 -11.60 -29.75 8.98
CA SER A 7 -11.92 -28.66 8.05
C SER A 7 -11.04 -27.47 8.38
N LEU A 8 -9.86 -27.41 7.77
CA LEU A 8 -9.03 -26.20 7.68
C LEU A 8 -9.68 -25.28 6.64
N ASP A 9 -10.80 -24.68 6.99
CA ASP A 9 -11.32 -23.52 6.29
C ASP A 9 -10.47 -22.31 6.71
N VAL A 10 -9.24 -22.26 6.18
CA VAL A 10 -8.43 -21.04 6.22
C VAL A 10 -9.09 -20.10 5.24
N ALA A 11 -10.13 -19.42 5.69
CA ALA A 11 -10.60 -18.19 5.11
C ALA A 11 -9.48 -17.15 5.25
N ALA A 12 -8.43 -17.28 4.44
CA ALA A 12 -7.49 -16.20 4.22
C ALA A 12 -8.36 -15.05 3.73
N PRO A 13 -8.43 -13.92 4.46
CA PRO A 13 -9.17 -12.78 3.96
C PRO A 13 -8.54 -12.43 2.63
N VAL A 14 -9.29 -12.63 1.54
CA VAL A 14 -8.94 -12.11 0.24
C VAL A 14 -9.02 -10.60 0.42
N ALA A 15 -7.92 -10.02 0.90
CA ALA A 15 -7.79 -8.58 1.00
C ALA A 15 -8.17 -8.07 -0.39
N PRO A 16 -9.09 -7.10 -0.49
CA PRO A 16 -9.53 -6.63 -1.79
C PRO A 16 -8.26 -6.24 -2.53
N LEU A 17 -8.05 -6.74 -3.75
CA LEU A 17 -6.81 -6.55 -4.51
C LEU A 17 -6.33 -5.08 -4.47
N GLY A 18 -7.29 -4.13 -4.44
CA GLY A 18 -7.20 -2.74 -3.96
C GLY A 18 -6.15 -2.42 -2.89
N LEU A 19 -6.28 -3.10 -1.76
CA LEU A 19 -5.45 -2.95 -0.57
C LEU A 19 -4.04 -3.52 -0.77
N LEU A 20 -3.90 -4.61 -1.53
CA LEU A 20 -2.60 -5.25 -1.76
C LEU A 20 -1.70 -4.41 -2.67
N TRP A 21 -2.24 -3.89 -3.79
CA TRP A 21 -1.43 -3.04 -4.66
C TRP A 21 -1.15 -1.67 -4.03
N SER A 22 -2.09 -1.10 -3.27
CA SER A 22 -1.84 0.18 -2.59
C SER A 22 -0.75 0.05 -1.52
N GLN A 23 -0.71 -1.04 -0.76
CA GLN A 23 0.40 -1.34 0.14
C GLN A 23 1.73 -1.54 -0.59
N ALA A 24 1.74 -2.31 -1.69
CA ALA A 24 2.95 -2.55 -2.48
C ALA A 24 3.53 -1.25 -3.08
N VAL A 25 2.67 -0.39 -3.60
CA VAL A 25 3.04 0.94 -4.13
C VAL A 25 3.59 1.83 -3.02
N SER A 26 2.99 1.79 -1.83
CA SER A 26 3.45 2.56 -0.66
C SER A 26 4.82 2.06 -0.16
N ALA A 27 5.00 0.74 -0.07
CA ALA A 27 6.27 0.14 0.30
C ALA A 27 7.37 0.50 -0.70
N ARG A 28 7.08 0.45 -2.00
CA ARG A 28 8.04 0.85 -3.05
C ARG A 28 8.44 2.32 -2.94
N TYR A 29 7.48 3.21 -2.64
CA TYR A 29 7.77 4.62 -2.39
C TYR A 29 8.70 4.79 -1.18
N LEU A 30 8.41 4.13 -0.06
CA LEU A 30 9.22 4.23 1.17
C LEU A 30 10.63 3.68 0.96
N ASP A 31 10.78 2.52 0.31
CA ASP A 31 12.08 1.96 -0.08
C ASP A 31 12.90 2.95 -0.93
N ALA A 32 12.27 3.59 -1.91
CA ALA A 32 12.92 4.62 -2.72
C ALA A 32 13.37 5.84 -1.87
N ARG A 33 12.58 6.23 -0.86
CA ARG A 33 12.94 7.31 0.06
C ARG A 33 14.10 6.91 0.99
N GLU A 34 14.12 5.67 1.47
CA GLU A 34 15.22 5.11 2.28
C GLU A 34 16.54 5.05 1.51
N ARG A 35 16.48 4.77 0.19
CA ARG A 35 17.63 4.89 -0.72
C ARG A 35 18.08 6.33 -1.00
N GLY A 36 17.40 7.33 -0.43
CA GLY A 36 17.75 8.74 -0.57
C GLY A 36 17.21 9.40 -1.85
N LEU A 37 16.30 8.76 -2.59
CA LEU A 37 15.71 9.37 -3.78
C LEU A 37 14.82 10.56 -3.41
N SER A 38 14.83 11.57 -4.28
CA SER A 38 13.91 12.71 -4.14
C SER A 38 12.45 12.23 -4.16
N HIS A 39 11.55 12.97 -3.52
CA HIS A 39 10.12 12.67 -3.55
C HIS A 39 9.60 12.44 -4.98
N ARG A 40 10.07 13.27 -5.93
CA ARG A 40 9.73 13.16 -7.35
C ARG A 40 10.20 11.84 -7.97
N GLN A 41 11.38 11.34 -7.60
CA GLN A 41 11.90 10.07 -8.11
C GLN A 41 11.20 8.88 -7.44
N ALA A 42 10.98 8.93 -6.13
CA ALA A 42 10.28 7.89 -5.39
C ALA A 42 8.83 7.68 -5.88
N LEU A 43 8.11 8.77 -6.19
CA LEU A 43 6.80 8.69 -6.84
C LEU A 43 6.87 8.11 -8.25
N GLY A 44 7.99 8.30 -8.96
CA GLY A 44 8.22 7.69 -10.27
C GLY A 44 8.33 6.16 -10.16
N GLU A 45 9.09 5.66 -9.18
CA GLU A 45 9.22 4.22 -8.94
C GLU A 45 7.89 3.60 -8.46
N ALA A 46 7.21 4.25 -7.53
CA ALA A 46 5.92 3.80 -7.01
C ALA A 46 4.82 3.82 -8.10
N GLY A 47 4.76 4.89 -8.90
CA GLY A 47 3.87 4.99 -10.05
C GLY A 47 4.19 3.96 -11.14
N GLY A 48 5.47 3.67 -11.38
CA GLY A 48 5.89 2.61 -12.30
C GLY A 48 5.38 1.23 -11.86
N LEU A 49 5.47 0.92 -10.56
CA LEU A 49 4.89 -0.30 -10.00
C LEU A 49 3.36 -0.33 -10.14
N LEU A 50 2.69 0.81 -9.93
CA LEU A 50 1.24 0.90 -10.11
C LEU A 50 0.81 0.64 -11.56
N SER A 51 1.58 1.11 -12.56
CA SER A 51 1.31 0.80 -13.97
C SER A 51 1.44 -0.70 -14.30
N VAL A 52 2.21 -1.47 -13.52
CA VAL A 52 2.26 -2.94 -13.67
C VAL A 52 0.97 -3.59 -13.15
N PHE A 53 0.44 -3.11 -12.03
CA PHE A 53 -0.81 -3.62 -11.46
C PHE A 53 -2.06 -3.13 -12.21
N VAL A 54 -2.01 -1.92 -12.76
CA VAL A 54 -3.12 -1.27 -13.45
C VAL A 54 -2.62 -0.76 -14.81
N PRO A 55 -2.50 -1.64 -15.82
CA PRO A 55 -1.90 -1.29 -17.11
C PRO A 55 -2.75 -0.31 -17.94
N SER A 56 -4.00 -0.06 -17.54
CA SER A 56 -4.86 0.96 -18.16
C SER A 56 -4.49 2.39 -17.78
N LEU A 57 -3.68 2.61 -16.74
CA LEU A 57 -3.24 3.94 -16.33
C LEU A 57 -2.04 4.38 -17.14
N SER A 58 -2.08 5.60 -17.68
CA SER A 58 -0.89 6.23 -18.24
C SER A 58 0.16 6.45 -17.13
N PRO A 59 1.47 6.54 -17.46
CA PRO A 59 2.51 6.79 -16.47
C PRO A 59 2.28 8.08 -15.65
N ARG A 60 1.62 9.08 -16.24
CA ARG A 60 1.27 10.34 -15.56
C ARG A 60 0.16 10.12 -14.53
N GLU A 61 -0.88 9.38 -14.89
CA GLU A 61 -1.99 9.05 -13.99
C GLU A 61 -1.56 8.10 -12.87
N ALA A 62 -0.77 7.08 -13.19
CA ALA A 62 -0.24 6.15 -12.20
C ALA A 62 0.62 6.87 -11.15
N ARG A 63 1.43 7.84 -11.59
CA ARG A 63 2.20 8.70 -10.69
C ARG A 63 1.31 9.59 -9.83
N ALA A 64 0.28 10.22 -10.41
CA ALA A 64 -0.67 11.06 -9.66
C ALA A 64 -1.46 10.22 -8.63
N GLN A 65 -1.80 8.98 -8.98
CA GLN A 65 -2.46 8.05 -8.07
C GLN A 65 -1.53 7.60 -6.94
N ALA A 66 -0.25 7.31 -7.23
CA ALA A 66 0.75 7.03 -6.20
C ALA A 66 0.94 8.23 -5.25
N GLU A 67 0.94 9.45 -5.78
CA GLU A 67 0.98 10.67 -4.98
C GLU A 67 -0.27 10.81 -4.10
N ALA A 68 -1.46 10.58 -4.65
CA ALA A 68 -2.71 10.60 -3.89
C ALA A 68 -2.72 9.57 -2.76
N LEU A 69 -2.19 8.36 -2.99
CA LEU A 69 -2.02 7.34 -1.94
C LEU A 69 -1.10 7.83 -0.82
N MET A 70 0.01 8.50 -1.15
CA MET A 70 0.97 8.97 -0.14
C MET A 70 0.43 10.16 0.64
N CYS A 71 -0.35 11.03 0.00
CA CYS A 71 -1.03 12.16 0.64
C CYS A 71 -2.18 11.70 1.54
N GLN A 72 -2.95 10.67 1.14
CA GLN A 72 -3.99 10.04 1.97
C GLN A 72 -3.39 9.24 3.14
N SER A 73 -2.20 8.66 2.92
CA SER A 73 -1.38 8.04 3.97
C SER A 73 -0.54 9.05 4.75
N GLY A 74 -0.80 10.36 4.56
CA GLY A 74 -0.26 11.43 5.41
C GLY A 74 -0.43 11.02 6.87
N PRO A 75 0.56 11.33 7.73
CA PRO A 75 0.80 10.61 8.97
C PRO A 75 -0.54 10.45 9.65
N LEU A 76 -0.98 9.20 9.84
CA LEU A 76 -2.02 8.90 10.81
C LEU A 76 -1.63 9.76 12.00
N ARG A 77 -2.37 10.86 12.21
CA ARG A 77 -2.24 11.66 13.40
C ARG A 77 -2.70 10.68 14.45
N LEU A 78 -1.75 9.90 14.98
CA LEU A 78 -1.79 9.35 16.30
C LEU A 78 -1.95 10.59 17.16
N ARG A 79 -3.19 11.02 17.30
CA ARG A 79 -3.62 12.00 18.27
C ARG A 79 -3.12 11.39 19.57
N PRO A 80 -2.12 11.99 20.26
CA PRO A 80 -1.72 11.47 21.55
C PRO A 80 -2.99 11.41 22.41
N PRO A 81 -3.25 10.32 23.14
CA PRO A 81 -4.39 10.28 24.04
C PRO A 81 -4.30 11.53 24.91
N ALA A 82 -5.39 12.28 24.95
CA ALA A 82 -5.47 13.50 25.75
C ALA A 82 -5.02 13.13 27.17
N ARG A 83 -3.93 13.76 27.62
CA ARG A 83 -3.43 13.58 28.98
C ARG A 83 -4.49 14.19 29.88
N THR A 84 -5.33 13.35 30.46
CA THR A 84 -6.26 13.76 31.53
C THR A 84 -5.38 14.25 32.68
N ALA A 85 -5.48 15.55 32.97
CA ALA A 85 -4.91 16.15 34.18
C ALA A 85 -5.73 15.73 35.40
#